data_AF-A0A658KE51-F1
#
_entry.id   AF-A0A658KE51-F1
#
_cell.length_a   1.000
_cell.length_b   1.000
_cell.length_c   1.000
_cell.angle_alpha   90.00
_cell.angle_beta   90.00
_cell.angle_gamma   90.00
#
_symmetry.space_group_name_H-M   'P 1'
#
loop_
_entity.id
_entity.type
_entity.pdbx_description
1 polymer ?
#
loop_
_entity_poly.entity_id
_entity_poly.type
_entity_poly.pdbx_seq_one_letter_code
_entity_poly.pdbx_strand_id
1 'polypeptide(L)'
;VEVSGLDVPRFRAAWQATLDAHEVLRSGFVSHLEQSLQVVLRNVSMLFVELDARAQSGEWIDDWANADRQHGFDLARGPLL
;
A
#
# COMPACT_ATOMS: atom_id res chain seq x y z
N VAL A 1 14.39 11.44 11.96
CA VAL A 1 15.44 10.41 12.24
C VAL A 1 15.91 9.94 10.89
N GLU A 2 17.20 10.07 10.56
CA GLU A 2 17.75 9.46 9.34
C GLU A 2 17.89 7.94 9.55
N VAL A 3 17.45 7.17 8.56
CA VAL A 3 17.60 5.71 8.55
C VAL A 3 18.75 5.37 7.62
N SER A 4 19.79 4.74 8.14
CA SER A 4 20.93 4.25 7.36
C SER A 4 20.96 2.72 7.32
N GLY A 5 21.54 2.15 6.26
CA GLY A 5 21.69 0.69 6.11
C GLY A 5 20.40 -0.05 5.74
N LEU A 6 19.39 0.64 5.19
CA LEU A 6 18.17 -0.01 4.70
C LEU A 6 18.47 -0.83 3.44
N ASP A 7 18.25 -2.14 3.53
CA ASP A 7 18.23 -3.05 2.39
C ASP A 7 16.81 -3.05 1.80
N VAL A 8 16.62 -2.31 0.70
CA VAL A 8 15.31 -2.12 0.06
C VAL A 8 14.69 -3.45 -0.43
N PRO A 9 15.43 -4.34 -1.12
CA PRO A 9 14.91 -5.67 -1.47
C PRO A 9 14.41 -6.48 -0.27
N ARG A 10 15.19 -6.53 0.82
CA ARG A 10 14.79 -7.26 2.03
C ARG A 10 13.57 -6.63 2.69
N PHE A 11 13.50 -5.31 2.72
CA PHE A 11 12.36 -4.59 3.28
C PHE A 11 11.08 -4.86 2.48
N ARG A 12 11.15 -4.81 1.15
CA ARG A 12 10.02 -5.17 0.26
C ARG A 12 9.57 -6.62 0.47
N ALA A 13 10.51 -7.56 0.62
CA ALA A 13 10.18 -8.96 0.89
C ALA A 13 9.48 -9.15 2.24
N ALA A 14 9.87 -8.39 3.27
CA ALA A 14 9.20 -8.41 4.57
C ALA A 14 7.74 -7.95 4.45
N TRP A 15 7.48 -6.87 3.73
CA TRP A 15 6.12 -6.40 3.47
C TRP A 15 5.28 -7.41 2.69
N GLN A 16 5.85 -8.06 1.67
CA GLN A 16 5.16 -9.14 0.96
C GLN A 16 4.77 -10.27 1.92
N ALA A 17 5.68 -10.71 2.77
CA ALA A 17 5.39 -11.76 3.76
C ALA A 17 4.29 -11.33 4.75
N THR A 18 4.24 -10.05 5.12
CA THR A 18 3.14 -9.49 5.94
C THR A 18 1.80 -9.57 5.21
N LEU A 19 1.74 -9.23 3.92
CA LEU A 19 0.52 -9.37 3.12
C LEU A 19 0.06 -10.83 3.04
N ASP A 20 0.99 -11.73 2.79
CA ASP A 20 0.70 -13.16 2.65
C ASP A 20 0.12 -13.71 3.96
N ALA A 21 0.69 -13.31 5.11
CA ALA A 21 0.30 -13.76 6.43
C ALA A 21 -1.04 -13.18 6.94
N HIS A 22 -1.49 -12.02 6.44
CA HIS A 22 -2.64 -11.32 7.00
C HIS A 22 -3.75 -11.07 5.97
N GLU A 23 -4.85 -11.82 6.09
CA GLU A 23 -6.00 -11.76 5.17
C GLU A 23 -6.59 -10.34 5.05
N VAL A 24 -6.65 -9.59 6.15
CA VAL A 24 -7.19 -8.23 6.18
C VAL A 24 -6.49 -7.28 5.21
N LEU A 25 -5.18 -7.48 4.98
CA LEU A 25 -4.38 -6.65 4.07
C LEU A 25 -4.58 -7.06 2.60
N ARG A 26 -5.21 -8.22 2.34
CA ARG A 26 -5.54 -8.72 1.00
C ARG A 26 -7.03 -8.59 0.68
N SER A 27 -7.76 -7.79 1.45
CA SER A 27 -9.21 -7.67 1.32
C SER A 27 -9.65 -6.52 0.41
N GLY A 28 -10.79 -6.70 -0.24
CA GLY A 28 -11.63 -5.65 -0.85
C GLY A 28 -13.11 -5.84 -0.48
N PHE A 29 -13.99 -4.96 -0.93
CA PHE A 29 -15.41 -4.97 -0.63
C PHE A 29 -16.27 -4.89 -1.89
N VAL A 30 -17.23 -5.81 -2.02
CA VAL A 30 -18.18 -5.85 -3.14
C VAL A 30 -19.58 -5.49 -2.62
N SER A 31 -20.14 -4.40 -3.15
CA SER A 31 -21.40 -3.82 -2.66
C SER A 31 -22.57 -3.94 -3.64
N HIS A 32 -22.51 -4.88 -4.59
CA HIS A 32 -23.56 -5.12 -5.60
C HIS A 32 -24.76 -5.94 -5.07
N LEU A 33 -24.74 -6.31 -3.79
CA LEU A 33 -25.78 -7.07 -3.11
C LEU A 33 -26.44 -6.19 -2.05
N GLU A 34 -27.54 -6.64 -1.44
CA GLU A 34 -28.20 -5.91 -0.33
C GLU A 34 -27.27 -5.66 0.87
N GLN A 35 -26.19 -6.44 0.99
CA GLN A 35 -25.15 -6.28 2.01
C GLN A 35 -23.77 -6.27 1.35
N SER A 36 -22.87 -5.41 1.83
CA SER A 36 -21.49 -5.36 1.37
C SER A 36 -20.73 -6.61 1.85
N LEU A 37 -20.06 -7.29 0.92
CA LEU A 37 -19.26 -8.49 1.21
C LEU A 37 -17.77 -8.16 1.16
N GLN A 38 -17.03 -8.60 2.17
CA GLN A 38 -15.57 -8.56 2.15
C GLN A 38 -15.01 -9.78 1.40
N VAL A 39 -14.13 -9.54 0.44
CA VAL A 39 -13.49 -10.58 -0.38
C VAL A 39 -12.00 -10.58 -0.07
N VAL A 40 -11.47 -11.72 0.37
CA VAL A 40 -10.04 -11.92 0.60
C VAL A 40 -9.40 -12.48 -0.67
N LEU A 41 -8.47 -11.73 -1.25
CA LEU A 41 -7.73 -12.13 -2.45
C LEU A 41 -6.66 -13.17 -2.08
N ARG A 42 -6.65 -14.32 -2.77
CA ARG A 42 -5.75 -15.44 -2.44
C ARG A 42 -4.27 -15.08 -2.53
N ASN A 43 -3.89 -14.37 -3.58
CA ASN A 43 -2.51 -13.93 -3.82
C ASN A 43 -2.55 -12.46 -4.23
N VAL A 44 -1.68 -11.65 -3.62
CA VAL A 44 -1.54 -10.22 -3.89
C VAL A 44 -0.06 -9.89 -3.88
N SER A 45 0.40 -9.14 -4.88
CA SER A 45 1.77 -8.61 -4.87
C SER A 45 1.80 -7.26 -4.15
N MET A 46 2.82 -7.03 -3.34
CA MET A 46 3.01 -5.77 -2.62
C MET A 46 3.17 -4.59 -3.59
N LEU A 47 2.26 -3.61 -3.48
CA LEU A 47 2.23 -2.38 -4.26
C LEU A 47 3.25 -1.37 -3.71
N PHE A 48 4.53 -1.72 -3.76
CA PHE A 48 5.60 -0.90 -3.18
C PHE A 48 6.22 0.01 -4.23
N VAL A 49 6.16 1.32 -3.96
CA VAL A 49 6.76 2.39 -4.77
C VAL A 49 8.04 2.88 -4.09
N GLU A 50 9.11 3.02 -4.88
CA GLU A 50 10.38 3.59 -4.42
C GLU A 50 10.59 4.92 -5.12
N LEU A 51 10.84 5.97 -4.36
CA LEU A 51 11.00 7.34 -4.87
C LEU A 51 12.34 7.91 -4.40
N ASP A 52 13.05 8.57 -5.31
CA ASP A 52 14.29 9.27 -5.01
C ASP A 52 14.01 10.74 -4.70
N ALA A 53 14.15 11.10 -3.42
CA ALA A 53 13.91 12.46 -2.92
C ALA A 53 15.17 13.34 -2.90
N ARG A 54 16.34 12.85 -3.33
CA ARG A 54 17.62 13.58 -3.17
C ARG A 54 17.66 14.95 -3.86
N ALA A 55 16.90 15.11 -4.94
CA ALA A 55 16.82 16.36 -5.71
C ALA A 55 15.51 17.15 -5.47
N GLN A 56 14.69 16.71 -4.52
CA GLN A 56 13.37 17.30 -4.28
C GLN A 56 13.43 18.43 -3.26
N SER A 57 12.45 19.33 -3.32
CA SER A 57 12.29 20.39 -2.31
C SER A 57 11.86 19.79 -0.97
N GLY A 58 12.02 20.56 0.12
CA GLY A 58 11.58 20.13 1.45
C GLY A 58 10.07 19.87 1.56
N GLU A 59 9.25 20.53 0.74
CA GLU A 59 7.78 20.41 0.74
C GLU A 59 7.28 19.22 -0.11
N TRP A 60 8.14 18.66 -0.98
CA TRP A 60 7.75 17.63 -1.94
C TRP A 60 7.15 16.39 -1.27
N ILE A 61 7.66 15.99 -0.10
CA ILE A 61 7.17 14.82 0.61
C ILE A 61 5.74 15.02 1.13
N ASP A 62 5.42 16.24 1.58
CA ASP A 62 4.10 16.59 2.07
C ASP A 62 3.10 16.69 0.91
N ASP A 63 3.53 17.25 -0.23
CA ASP A 63 2.73 17.29 -1.44
C ASP A 63 2.44 15.88 -1.97
N TRP A 64 3.45 15.02 -2.01
CA TRP A 64 3.31 13.62 -2.43
C TRP A 64 2.34 12.86 -1.51
N ALA A 65 2.51 12.98 -0.20
CA ALA A 65 1.62 12.35 0.78
C ALA A 65 0.18 12.88 0.69
N ASN A 66 0.00 14.18 0.42
CA ASN A 66 -1.33 14.76 0.23
C ASN A 66 -2.00 14.30 -1.06
N ALA A 67 -1.23 14.13 -2.14
CA ALA A 67 -1.74 13.60 -3.40
C ALA A 67 -2.17 12.12 -3.24
N ASP A 68 -1.34 11.31 -2.60
CA ASP A 68 -1.63 9.90 -2.31
C ASP A 68 -2.89 9.75 -1.43
N ARG A 69 -2.99 10.55 -0.37
CA ARG A 69 -4.18 10.61 0.48
C ARG A 69 -5.47 11.00 -0.28
N GLN A 70 -5.36 11.89 -1.27
CA GLN A 70 -6.49 12.31 -2.10
C GLN A 70 -6.88 11.25 -3.14
N HIS A 71 -5.93 10.44 -3.60
CA HIS A 71 -6.22 9.31 -4.48
C HIS A 71 -7.14 8.30 -3.77
N GLY A 72 -6.87 8.05 -2.48
CA GLY A 72 -7.68 7.17 -1.65
C GLY A 72 -7.74 5.73 -2.19
N PHE A 73 -8.83 5.04 -1.88
CA PHE A 73 -9.01 3.64 -2.24
C PHE A 73 -10.28 3.41 -3.05
N ASP A 74 -10.17 2.60 -4.10
CA ASP A 74 -11.33 1.95 -4.71
C ASP A 74 -11.65 0.68 -3.91
N LEU A 75 -12.69 0.75 -3.08
CA LEU A 75 -13.10 -0.36 -2.21
C LEU A 75 -13.41 -1.65 -3.00
N ALA A 76 -13.83 -1.56 -4.26
CA ALA A 76 -14.11 -2.71 -5.09
C ALA A 76 -12.83 -3.39 -5.64
N ARG A 77 -11.67 -2.75 -5.50
CA ARG A 77 -10.38 -3.21 -6.03
C ARG A 77 -9.36 -3.31 -4.91
N GLY A 78 -9.42 -4.40 -4.16
CA GLY A 78 -8.37 -4.75 -3.19
C GLY A 78 -7.02 -5.07 -3.85
N PRO A 79 -5.91 -5.06 -3.09
CA PRO A 79 -5.81 -4.73 -1.66
C PRO A 79 -6.00 -3.22 -1.38
N LEU A 80 -6.47 -2.86 -0.19
CA LEU A 80 -6.75 -1.48 0.22
C LEU A 80 -5.65 -0.95 1.14
N LEU A 81 -4.44 -0.76 0.58
CA LEU A 81 -3.20 -0.42 1.28
C LEU A 81 -2.51 0.79 0.66
#